data_AF-A0A3D4MEA5-F1
#
_entry.id   AF-A0A3D4MEA5-F1
#
_cell.length_a   1.000
_cell.length_b   1.000
_cell.length_c   1.000
_cell.angle_alpha   90.00
_cell.angle_beta   90.00
_cell.angle_gamma   90.00
#
_symmetry.space_group_name_H-M   'P 1'
#
loop_
_entity.id
_entity.type
_entity.pdbx_description
1 polymer ?
#
loop_
_entity_poly.entity_id
_entity_poly.type
_entity_poly.pdbx_seq_one_letter_code
_entity_poly.pdbx_strand_id
1 'polypeptide(L)'
;MTEFTTSLVREKIEFLDDGAEGIVPAAIVRSNRIFLRLPSLEDKAQTDKIVIRTQTMPTALRLAGKVMFSYYRNGLFSTRHEAYDWGAQWDAVLSGYDRAFMPDLWASVYVNGKSAFKTLNSPFVDIVEQCALLSLDNYDAAIHVTEEALRKLGRAMRINHASTVAAVMTDARDEMRCGIIHRMDGRDATFNFMVSGGQAAHRVVQSLGMAAAFLEAINLQRVVRSMQEKIRAREAAKASPEATRLRAATARMTAIDKAINSFEDMYTVKYRPAKPDFFSANSGGGFGGF
;
A
#
# COMPACT_ATOMS: atom_id res chain seq x y z
N MET A 1 -16.45 -13.31 8.17
CA MET A 1 -15.26 -12.82 8.92
C MET A 1 -15.75 -11.97 10.09
N THR A 2 -15.43 -12.31 11.33
CA THR A 2 -15.95 -11.61 12.54
C THR A 2 -15.07 -10.45 12.98
N GLU A 3 -13.77 -10.50 12.65
CA GLU A 3 -12.78 -9.45 12.92
C GLU A 3 -11.82 -9.42 11.73
N PHE A 4 -11.46 -8.21 11.29
CA PHE A 4 -10.49 -7.99 10.22
C PHE A 4 -9.35 -7.15 10.77
N THR A 5 -8.11 -7.59 10.54
CA THR A 5 -6.93 -6.78 10.83
C THR A 5 -5.89 -6.98 9.75
N THR A 6 -5.27 -5.88 9.30
CA THR A 6 -4.12 -5.93 8.42
C THR A 6 -3.29 -4.66 8.56
N SER A 7 -2.06 -4.73 8.08
CA SER A 7 -1.12 -3.62 8.09
C SER A 7 -0.49 -3.46 6.71
N LEU A 8 -0.26 -2.20 6.34
CA LEU A 8 0.59 -1.82 5.24
C LEU A 8 1.99 -1.57 5.77
N VAL A 9 2.96 -2.33 5.27
CA VAL A 9 4.36 -2.25 5.69
C VAL A 9 5.21 -1.75 4.53
N ARG A 10 6.02 -0.73 4.75
CA ARG A 10 7.08 -0.31 3.83
C ARG A 10 8.31 -1.15 4.12
N GLU A 11 8.88 -1.75 3.08
CA GLU A 11 9.99 -2.66 3.22
C GLU A 11 11.14 -2.30 2.27
N LYS A 12 12.35 -2.50 2.77
CA LYS A 12 13.58 -2.54 2.00
C LYS A 12 14.26 -3.87 2.30
N ILE A 13 14.49 -4.67 1.27
CA ILE A 13 15.21 -5.94 1.33
C ILE A 13 16.48 -5.78 0.49
N GLU A 14 17.64 -6.02 1.08
CA GLU A 14 18.92 -6.01 0.39
C GLU A 14 19.48 -7.42 0.38
N PHE A 15 19.83 -7.91 -0.81
CA PHE A 15 20.49 -9.19 -1.00
C PHE A 15 21.97 -8.92 -1.22
N LEU A 16 22.79 -9.29 -0.25
CA LEU A 16 24.24 -9.15 -0.27
C LEU A 16 24.83 -10.49 -0.68
N ASP A 17 25.69 -10.48 -1.70
CA ASP A 17 26.45 -11.67 -2.10
C ASP A 17 27.69 -11.79 -1.21
N ASP A 18 27.77 -12.84 -0.39
CA ASP A 18 28.91 -13.04 0.51
C ASP A 18 30.18 -13.44 -0.25
N GLY A 19 30.07 -13.84 -1.52
CA GLY A 19 31.19 -14.18 -2.39
C GLY A 19 31.77 -13.02 -3.19
N ALA A 20 31.15 -11.84 -3.16
CA ALA A 20 31.60 -10.67 -3.91
C ALA A 20 32.64 -9.84 -3.13
N GLU A 21 33.63 -9.28 -3.82
CA GLU A 21 34.55 -8.30 -3.21
C GLU A 21 33.80 -6.99 -2.90
N GLY A 22 33.48 -6.78 -1.62
CA GLY A 22 32.83 -5.57 -1.11
C GLY A 22 31.38 -5.77 -0.68
N ILE A 23 30.80 -4.77 0.01
CA ILE A 23 29.41 -4.80 0.51
C ILE A 23 28.49 -4.09 -0.49
N VAL A 24 28.42 -4.59 -1.72
CA VAL A 24 27.48 -4.07 -2.74
C VAL A 24 26.29 -5.02 -2.85
N PRO A 25 25.04 -4.56 -2.59
CA PRO A 25 23.88 -5.42 -2.76
C PRO A 25 23.71 -5.88 -4.21
N ALA A 26 23.63 -7.19 -4.41
CA ALA A 26 23.31 -7.83 -5.69
C ALA A 26 21.87 -7.52 -6.12
N ALA A 27 20.96 -7.27 -5.16
CA ALA A 27 19.63 -6.74 -5.42
C ALA A 27 19.12 -5.91 -4.25
N ILE A 28 18.34 -4.87 -4.55
CA ILE A 28 17.60 -4.10 -3.55
C ILE A 28 16.14 -4.04 -3.97
N VAL A 29 15.26 -4.62 -3.14
CA VAL A 29 13.80 -4.55 -3.34
C VAL A 29 13.24 -3.52 -2.36
N ARG A 30 12.60 -2.49 -2.89
CA ARG A 30 11.81 -1.53 -2.11
C ARG A 30 10.34 -1.69 -2.48
N SER A 31 9.49 -1.97 -1.50
CA SER A 31 8.09 -2.24 -1.77
C SER A 31 7.19 -1.91 -0.59
N ASN A 32 5.89 -1.94 -0.83
CA ASN A 32 4.87 -1.83 0.18
C ASN A 32 4.09 -3.13 0.21
N ARG A 33 4.06 -3.80 1.36
CA ARG A 33 3.49 -5.13 1.56
C ARG A 33 2.23 -5.05 2.40
N ILE A 34 1.17 -5.73 1.95
CA ILE A 34 -0.03 -6.02 2.74
C ILE A 34 -0.18 -7.53 2.81
N PHE A 35 -0.45 -8.04 4.01
CA PHE A 35 -0.79 -9.44 4.24
C PHE A 35 -2.23 -9.57 4.68
N LEU A 36 -3.01 -10.36 3.96
CA LEU A 36 -4.41 -10.64 4.25
C LEU A 36 -4.56 -12.12 4.58
N ARG A 37 -5.18 -12.41 5.72
CA ARG A 37 -5.58 -13.75 6.12
C ARG A 37 -7.10 -13.86 6.00
N LEU A 38 -7.56 -14.59 4.99
CA LEU A 38 -8.95 -14.64 4.58
C LEU A 38 -9.50 -16.06 4.83
N PRO A 39 -10.20 -16.32 5.94
CA PRO A 39 -10.84 -17.61 6.17
C PRO A 39 -12.03 -17.80 5.22
N SER A 40 -12.42 -19.03 4.91
CA SER A 40 -13.65 -19.27 4.17
C SER A 40 -14.84 -18.72 4.95
N LEU A 41 -15.86 -18.29 4.21
CA LEU A 41 -17.13 -17.88 4.81
C LEU A 41 -17.92 -19.10 5.31
N GLU A 42 -17.67 -20.28 4.75
CA GLU A 42 -18.35 -21.54 5.07
C GLU A 42 -17.53 -22.42 6.04
N ASP A 43 -16.26 -22.67 5.71
CA ASP A 43 -15.34 -23.51 6.50
C ASP A 43 -14.10 -22.72 6.95
N LYS A 44 -14.09 -22.28 8.22
CA LYS A 44 -12.99 -21.48 8.77
C LYS A 44 -11.63 -22.19 8.77
N ALA A 45 -11.58 -23.52 8.63
CA ALA A 45 -10.32 -24.26 8.50
C ALA A 45 -9.62 -23.95 7.17
N GLN A 46 -10.38 -23.65 6.12
CA GLN A 46 -9.85 -23.18 4.85
C GLN A 46 -9.55 -21.69 4.94
N THR A 47 -8.33 -21.29 4.60
CA THR A 47 -7.90 -19.90 4.69
C THR A 47 -6.94 -19.58 3.56
N ASP A 48 -7.23 -18.52 2.82
CA ASP A 48 -6.26 -17.93 1.90
C ASP A 48 -5.37 -16.93 2.60
N LYS A 49 -4.07 -17.11 2.40
CA LYS A 49 -3.01 -16.17 2.77
C LYS A 49 -2.64 -15.39 1.52
N ILE A 50 -3.05 -14.12 1.45
CA ILE A 50 -2.79 -13.26 0.30
C ILE A 50 -1.73 -12.23 0.68
N VAL A 51 -0.68 -12.15 -0.12
CA VAL A 51 0.33 -11.09 -0.03
C VAL A 51 0.21 -10.19 -1.24
N ILE A 52 0.12 -8.90 -0.99
CA ILE A 52 0.11 -7.86 -2.03
C ILE A 52 1.36 -7.02 -1.84
N ARG A 53 2.17 -6.91 -2.89
CA ARG A 53 3.32 -6.01 -2.96
C ARG A 53 3.13 -5.02 -4.09
N THR A 54 3.37 -3.75 -3.82
CA THR A 54 3.38 -2.72 -4.87
C THR A 54 4.47 -1.68 -4.63
N GLN A 55 4.79 -0.92 -5.67
CA GLN A 55 5.74 0.18 -5.55
C GLN A 55 5.26 1.34 -4.66
N THR A 56 3.95 1.57 -4.55
CA THR A 56 3.40 2.70 -3.77
C THR A 56 2.36 2.27 -2.75
N MET A 57 2.34 2.95 -1.61
CA MET A 57 1.37 2.73 -0.54
C MET A 57 -0.10 2.82 -1.02
N PRO A 58 -0.51 3.85 -1.81
CA PRO A 58 -1.90 3.94 -2.27
C PRO A 58 -2.32 2.78 -3.16
N THR A 59 -1.46 2.34 -4.09
CA THR A 59 -1.80 1.23 -4.99
C THR A 59 -1.89 -0.11 -4.25
N ALA A 60 -1.08 -0.32 -3.20
CA ALA A 60 -1.21 -1.51 -2.33
C ALA A 60 -2.59 -1.57 -1.68
N LEU A 61 -3.03 -0.47 -1.06
CA LEU A 61 -4.31 -0.38 -0.35
C LEU A 61 -5.51 -0.49 -1.30
N ARG A 62 -5.46 0.14 -2.48
CA ARG A 62 -6.53 -0.01 -3.48
C ARG A 62 -6.66 -1.44 -3.98
N LEU A 63 -5.53 -2.09 -4.28
CA LEU A 63 -5.53 -3.47 -4.72
C LEU A 63 -6.03 -4.40 -3.61
N ALA A 64 -5.64 -4.15 -2.36
CA ALA A 64 -6.22 -4.84 -1.20
C ALA A 64 -7.74 -4.62 -1.11
N GLY A 65 -8.23 -3.41 -1.37
CA GLY A 65 -9.67 -3.12 -1.45
C GLY A 65 -10.37 -3.95 -2.53
N LYS A 66 -9.79 -4.09 -3.73
CA LYS A 66 -10.32 -4.95 -4.81
C LYS A 66 -10.35 -6.43 -4.42
N VAL A 67 -9.30 -6.89 -3.74
CA VAL A 67 -9.21 -8.26 -3.21
C VAL A 67 -10.30 -8.50 -2.17
N MET A 68 -10.43 -7.62 -1.18
CA MET A 68 -11.46 -7.74 -0.13
C MET A 68 -12.87 -7.69 -0.70
N PHE A 69 -13.13 -6.80 -1.67
CA PHE A 69 -14.43 -6.72 -2.34
C PHE A 69 -14.78 -8.05 -3.02
N SER A 70 -13.82 -8.62 -3.76
CA SER A 70 -14.02 -9.90 -4.41
C SER A 70 -14.16 -11.06 -3.43
N TYR A 71 -13.38 -11.06 -2.34
CA TYR A 71 -13.49 -12.05 -1.27
C TYR A 71 -14.86 -12.07 -0.61
N TYR A 72 -15.40 -10.89 -0.23
CA TYR A 72 -16.73 -10.83 0.36
C TYR A 72 -17.85 -11.29 -0.58
N ARG A 73 -17.66 -11.16 -1.90
CA ARG A 73 -18.65 -11.54 -2.90
C ARG A 73 -18.55 -13.00 -3.35
N ASN A 74 -17.31 -13.49 -3.52
CA ASN A 74 -17.02 -14.74 -4.23
C ASN A 74 -16.24 -15.77 -3.38
N GLY A 75 -15.97 -15.50 -2.10
CA GLY A 75 -15.30 -16.44 -1.19
C GLY A 75 -13.77 -16.49 -1.34
N LEU A 76 -13.14 -17.61 -1.02
CA LEU A 76 -11.69 -17.80 -1.15
C LEU A 76 -11.27 -17.78 -2.62
N PHE A 77 -10.09 -17.29 -2.96
CA PHE A 77 -9.53 -17.29 -4.32
C PHE A 77 -9.02 -18.66 -4.75
N SER A 78 -8.52 -19.47 -3.81
CA SER A 78 -7.97 -20.80 -4.10
C SER A 78 -9.00 -21.84 -4.52
N THR A 79 -10.29 -21.61 -4.22
CA THR A 79 -11.36 -22.59 -4.45
C THR A 79 -12.45 -22.12 -5.41
N ARG A 80 -12.31 -20.93 -6.02
CA ARG A 80 -13.34 -20.40 -6.94
C ARG A 80 -13.36 -21.17 -8.25
N HIS A 81 -14.55 -21.32 -8.79
CA HIS A 81 -14.75 -21.82 -10.15
C HIS A 81 -14.25 -20.83 -11.21
N GLU A 82 -14.55 -19.54 -11.04
CA GLU A 82 -14.11 -18.49 -11.95
C GLU A 82 -12.78 -17.89 -11.48
N ALA A 83 -11.79 -17.86 -12.38
CA ALA A 83 -10.49 -17.26 -12.11
C ALA A 83 -10.63 -15.75 -11.87
N TYR A 84 -9.87 -15.23 -10.91
CA TYR A 84 -9.83 -13.80 -10.65
C TYR A 84 -8.85 -13.10 -11.59
N ASP A 85 -9.34 -12.16 -12.41
CA ASP A 85 -8.51 -11.40 -13.34
C ASP A 85 -7.69 -10.32 -12.61
N TRP A 86 -6.55 -10.73 -12.07
CA TRP A 86 -5.64 -9.84 -11.36
C TRP A 86 -5.14 -8.67 -12.21
N GLY A 87 -4.96 -8.87 -13.53
CA GLY A 87 -4.45 -7.84 -14.44
C GLY A 87 -5.45 -6.71 -14.59
N ALA A 88 -6.71 -7.03 -14.88
CA ALA A 88 -7.77 -6.04 -14.97
C ALA A 88 -7.96 -5.27 -13.64
N GLN A 89 -7.81 -5.96 -12.49
CA GLN A 89 -7.93 -5.29 -11.20
C GLN A 89 -6.74 -4.38 -10.90
N TRP A 90 -5.53 -4.76 -11.27
CA TRP A 90 -4.36 -3.89 -11.18
C TRP A 90 -4.55 -2.63 -12.03
N ASP A 91 -4.96 -2.78 -13.29
CA ASP A 91 -5.25 -1.64 -14.14
C ASP A 91 -6.33 -0.72 -13.55
N ALA A 92 -7.40 -1.30 -13.00
CA ALA A 92 -8.49 -0.53 -12.42
C ALA A 92 -8.11 0.29 -11.17
N VAL A 93 -6.98 0.01 -10.51
CA VAL A 93 -6.53 0.76 -9.32
C VAL A 93 -5.58 1.91 -9.64
N LEU A 94 -5.04 1.98 -10.86
CA LEU A 94 -4.17 3.05 -11.31
C LEU A 94 -4.96 4.30 -11.69
N SER A 95 -4.61 5.44 -11.10
CA SER A 95 -5.20 6.72 -11.47
C SER A 95 -4.66 7.24 -12.80
N GLY A 96 -5.33 8.23 -13.40
CA GLY A 96 -4.79 8.92 -14.58
C GLY A 96 -3.44 9.59 -14.31
N TYR A 97 -3.21 10.06 -13.08
CA TYR A 97 -1.92 10.61 -12.67
C TYR A 97 -0.83 9.53 -12.62
N ASP A 98 -1.14 8.38 -12.03
CA ASP A 98 -0.23 7.23 -11.96
C ASP A 98 0.24 6.82 -13.35
N ARG A 99 -0.71 6.65 -14.28
CA ARG A 99 -0.42 6.25 -15.67
C ARG A 99 0.44 7.27 -16.42
N ALA A 100 0.23 8.56 -16.17
CA ALA A 100 0.92 9.63 -16.89
C ALA A 100 2.33 9.92 -16.34
N PHE A 101 2.54 9.78 -15.03
CA PHE A 101 3.76 10.26 -14.35
C PHE A 101 4.53 9.17 -13.60
N MET A 102 4.04 7.93 -13.60
CA MET A 102 4.67 6.79 -12.96
C MET A 102 4.58 5.53 -13.85
N PRO A 103 5.20 5.54 -15.05
CA PRO A 103 5.06 4.45 -16.02
C PRO A 103 5.63 3.11 -15.53
N ASP A 104 6.62 3.14 -14.63
CA ASP A 104 7.30 1.95 -14.12
C ASP A 104 6.63 1.34 -12.88
N LEU A 105 5.37 1.72 -12.62
CA LEU A 105 4.60 1.18 -11.50
C LEU A 105 4.50 -0.34 -11.60
N TRP A 106 4.76 -1.00 -10.47
CA TRP A 106 4.71 -2.44 -10.40
C TRP A 106 3.89 -2.97 -9.22
N ALA A 107 3.39 -4.19 -9.41
CA ALA A 107 2.74 -4.99 -8.39
C ALA A 107 3.07 -6.48 -8.53
N SER A 108 3.02 -7.18 -7.41
CA SER A 108 2.97 -8.64 -7.35
C SER A 108 1.98 -9.10 -6.29
N VAL A 109 1.26 -10.18 -6.59
CA VAL A 109 0.30 -10.80 -5.68
C VAL A 109 0.61 -12.27 -5.56
N TYR A 110 0.61 -12.76 -4.32
CA TYR A 110 0.82 -14.16 -3.99
C TYR A 110 -0.40 -14.67 -3.24
N VAL A 111 -0.88 -15.85 -3.62
CA VAL A 111 -1.95 -16.58 -2.94
C VAL A 111 -1.36 -17.88 -2.44
N ASN A 112 -1.36 -18.06 -1.12
CA ASN A 112 -0.78 -19.24 -0.46
C ASN A 112 0.67 -19.49 -0.91
N GLY A 113 1.48 -18.42 -0.97
CA GLY A 113 2.90 -18.41 -1.37
C GLY A 113 3.16 -18.62 -2.86
N LYS A 114 2.12 -18.90 -3.67
CA LYS A 114 2.24 -19.02 -5.13
C LYS A 114 1.96 -17.67 -5.78
N SER A 115 2.78 -17.31 -6.76
CA SER A 115 2.58 -16.10 -7.57
C SER A 115 1.26 -16.20 -8.34
N ALA A 116 0.32 -15.31 -8.03
CA ALA A 116 -0.95 -15.18 -8.74
C ALA A 116 -0.90 -14.09 -9.81
N PHE A 117 -0.10 -13.04 -9.60
CA PHE A 117 0.05 -11.92 -10.54
C PHE A 117 1.38 -11.20 -10.35
N LYS A 118 1.99 -10.74 -11.44
CA LYS A 118 3.19 -9.89 -11.44
C LYS A 118 3.21 -8.99 -12.66
N THR A 119 3.63 -7.75 -12.46
CA THR A 119 4.03 -6.86 -13.56
C THR A 119 5.55 -6.79 -13.72
N LEU A 120 6.30 -7.15 -12.67
CA LEU A 120 7.75 -7.22 -12.69
C LEU A 120 8.20 -8.61 -12.22
N ASN A 121 9.03 -9.27 -13.02
CA ASN A 121 9.63 -10.55 -12.65
C ASN A 121 10.88 -10.31 -11.82
N SER A 122 10.81 -10.61 -10.52
CA SER A 122 11.95 -10.61 -9.62
C SER A 122 12.02 -11.93 -8.85
N PRO A 123 12.98 -12.82 -9.15
CA PRO A 123 13.09 -14.12 -8.48
C PRO A 123 13.38 -13.97 -6.98
N PHE A 124 14.00 -12.86 -6.56
CA PHE A 124 14.29 -12.58 -5.16
C PHE A 124 13.02 -12.38 -4.33
N VAL A 125 12.04 -11.65 -4.87
CA VAL A 125 10.75 -11.43 -4.17
C VAL A 125 9.97 -12.73 -4.05
N ASP A 126 10.08 -13.60 -5.06
CA ASP A 126 9.38 -14.89 -5.10
C ASP A 126 9.85 -15.85 -4.02
N ILE A 127 11.17 -15.99 -3.87
CA ILE A 127 11.75 -16.88 -2.86
C ILE A 127 11.39 -16.38 -1.47
N VAL A 128 11.49 -15.06 -1.23
CA VAL A 128 11.12 -14.46 0.06
C VAL A 128 9.66 -14.76 0.42
N GLU A 129 8.71 -14.60 -0.51
CA GLU A 129 7.30 -14.87 -0.19
C GLU A 129 6.97 -16.37 -0.06
N GLN A 130 7.66 -17.24 -0.80
CA GLN A 130 7.54 -18.68 -0.60
C GLN A 130 8.03 -19.09 0.80
N CYS A 131 9.18 -18.56 1.25
CA CYS A 131 9.71 -18.82 2.59
C CYS A 131 8.87 -18.15 3.70
N ALA A 132 8.26 -17.00 3.43
CA ALA A 132 7.34 -16.33 4.36
C ALA A 132 6.08 -17.13 4.65
N LEU A 133 5.63 -17.96 3.70
CA LEU A 133 4.49 -18.84 3.93
C LEU A 133 4.79 -19.95 4.95
N LEU A 134 6.03 -20.46 4.92
CA LEU A 134 6.48 -21.61 5.73
C LEU A 134 6.78 -21.23 7.19
N SER A 135 7.05 -19.94 7.45
CA SER A 135 7.55 -19.43 8.74
C SER A 135 6.46 -19.01 9.73
N LEU A 136 5.25 -19.60 9.65
CA LEU A 136 4.16 -19.44 10.64
C LEU A 136 3.83 -17.97 10.99
N ASP A 137 3.83 -17.09 9.98
CA ASP A 137 3.57 -15.63 10.09
C ASP A 137 4.68 -14.79 10.76
N ASN A 138 5.83 -15.38 11.09
CA ASN A 138 7.00 -14.61 11.50
C ASN A 138 7.86 -14.27 10.26
N TYR A 139 7.63 -13.08 9.72
CA TYR A 139 8.31 -12.63 8.51
C TYR A 139 9.84 -12.44 8.71
N ASP A 140 10.30 -12.11 9.91
CA ASP A 140 11.74 -12.04 10.21
C ASP A 140 12.37 -13.43 10.22
N ALA A 141 11.66 -14.43 10.74
CA ALA A 141 12.08 -15.82 10.64
C ALA A 141 12.11 -16.34 9.19
N ALA A 142 11.26 -15.79 8.31
CA ALA A 142 11.28 -16.10 6.89
C ALA A 142 12.61 -15.74 6.22
N ILE A 143 13.27 -14.68 6.70
CA ILE A 143 14.54 -14.20 6.14
C ILE A 143 15.63 -15.26 6.31
N HIS A 144 15.77 -15.82 7.52
CA HIS A 144 16.74 -16.90 7.76
C HIS A 144 16.46 -18.15 6.92
N VAL A 145 15.19 -18.55 6.79
CA VAL A 145 14.80 -19.67 5.92
C VAL A 145 15.14 -19.37 4.44
N THR A 146 15.00 -18.12 4.02
CA THR A 146 15.34 -17.67 2.66
C THR A 146 16.84 -17.74 2.41
N GLU A 147 17.67 -17.27 3.35
CA GLU A 147 19.14 -17.36 3.27
C GLU A 147 19.61 -18.82 3.14
N GLU A 148 19.03 -19.73 3.94
CA GLU A 148 19.33 -21.16 3.86
C GLU A 148 18.90 -21.78 2.52
N ALA A 149 17.73 -21.39 2.00
CA ALA A 149 17.24 -21.87 0.71
C ALA A 149 18.17 -21.40 -0.44
N LEU A 150 18.59 -20.14 -0.42
CA LEU A 150 19.55 -19.60 -1.40
C LEU A 150 20.91 -20.30 -1.31
N ARG A 151 21.40 -20.56 -0.08
CA ARG A 151 22.64 -21.31 0.14
C ARG A 151 22.58 -22.72 -0.45
N LYS A 152 21.46 -23.43 -0.28
CA LYS A 152 21.23 -24.76 -0.89
C LYS A 152 21.21 -24.71 -2.42
N LEU A 153 20.85 -23.58 -3.01
CA LEU A 153 20.90 -23.33 -4.46
C LEU A 153 22.27 -22.83 -4.95
N GLY A 154 23.31 -22.88 -4.10
CA GLY A 154 24.66 -22.46 -4.44
C GLY A 154 24.87 -20.94 -4.44
N ARG A 155 23.94 -20.17 -3.89
CA ARG A 155 24.06 -18.71 -3.74
C ARG A 155 24.18 -18.35 -2.26
N ALA A 156 25.41 -18.16 -1.79
CA ALA A 156 25.65 -17.68 -0.44
C ALA A 156 25.27 -16.19 -0.35
N MET A 157 24.06 -15.91 0.11
CA MET A 157 23.55 -14.56 0.24
C MET A 157 23.14 -14.27 1.67
N ARG A 158 23.48 -13.06 2.11
CA ARG A 158 22.96 -12.45 3.33
C ARG A 158 21.84 -11.48 2.97
N ILE A 159 20.75 -11.50 3.73
CA ILE A 159 19.58 -10.67 3.50
C ILE A 159 19.46 -9.66 4.63
N ASN A 160 19.58 -8.38 4.32
CA ASN A 160 19.20 -7.32 5.25
C ASN A 160 17.74 -6.94 4.99
N HIS A 161 16.90 -6.98 6.01
CA HIS A 161 15.50 -6.54 5.94
C HIS A 161 15.28 -5.37 6.89
N ALA A 162 14.67 -4.31 6.37
CA ALA A 162 14.20 -3.18 7.15
C ALA A 162 12.74 -2.92 6.80
N SER A 163 11.89 -2.89 7.82
CA SER A 163 10.45 -2.68 7.66
C SER A 163 9.93 -1.58 8.57
N THR A 164 8.92 -0.84 8.10
CA THR A 164 8.19 0.15 8.91
C THR A 164 6.71 0.10 8.59
N VAL A 165 5.86 0.11 9.62
CA VAL A 165 4.42 0.18 9.44
C VAL A 165 4.04 1.57 8.92
N ALA A 166 3.21 1.62 7.87
CA ALA A 166 2.71 2.84 7.26
C ALA A 166 1.20 3.01 7.43
N ALA A 167 0.45 1.92 7.55
CA ALA A 167 -0.94 1.98 7.97
C ALA A 167 -1.34 0.70 8.71
N VAL A 168 -2.29 0.83 9.63
CA VAL A 168 -2.92 -0.28 10.35
C VAL A 168 -4.43 -0.13 10.19
N MET A 169 -5.09 -1.22 9.82
CA MET A 169 -6.51 -1.29 9.56
C MET A 169 -7.11 -2.39 10.42
N THR A 170 -8.08 -2.05 11.26
CA THR A 170 -8.72 -3.00 12.17
C THR A 170 -10.23 -2.76 12.23
N ASP A 171 -11.02 -3.77 11.90
CA ASP A 171 -12.48 -3.76 12.04
C ASP A 171 -12.88 -4.41 13.36
N ALA A 172 -13.46 -3.61 14.24
CA ALA A 172 -14.03 -4.04 15.50
C ALA A 172 -15.57 -4.10 15.39
N ARG A 173 -16.07 -4.94 14.46
CA ARG A 173 -17.48 -5.23 14.13
C ARG A 173 -18.35 -4.07 13.66
N ASP A 174 -18.44 -3.01 14.45
CA ASP A 174 -19.30 -1.85 14.18
C ASP A 174 -18.48 -0.61 13.76
N GLU A 175 -17.18 -0.64 14.04
CA GLU A 175 -16.27 0.45 13.76
C GLU A 175 -14.99 -0.07 13.10
N MET A 176 -14.66 0.51 11.96
CA MET A 176 -13.39 0.31 11.28
C MET A 176 -12.41 1.41 11.72
N ARG A 177 -11.24 1.02 12.20
CA ARG A 177 -10.17 1.94 12.62
C ARG A 177 -9.02 1.86 11.64
N CYS A 178 -8.61 3.00 11.15
CA CYS A 178 -7.50 3.13 10.21
C CYS A 178 -6.51 4.15 10.75
N GLY A 179 -5.34 3.67 11.16
CA GLY A 179 -4.20 4.51 11.53
C GLY A 179 -3.24 4.61 10.35
N ILE A 180 -2.84 5.83 9.99
CA ILE A 180 -1.87 6.14 8.93
C ILE A 180 -0.67 6.80 9.57
N ILE A 181 0.51 6.26 9.32
CA ILE A 181 1.79 6.79 9.76
C ILE A 181 2.46 7.44 8.57
N HIS A 182 2.63 8.75 8.61
CA HIS A 182 3.28 9.53 7.55
C HIS A 182 4.41 10.38 8.13
N ARG A 183 5.27 10.90 7.26
CA ARG A 183 6.33 11.83 7.67
C ARG A 183 5.90 13.27 7.44
N MET A 184 5.99 14.11 8.46
CA MET A 184 5.84 15.56 8.36
C MET A 184 7.13 16.20 8.87
N ASP A 185 7.77 17.01 8.03
CA ASP A 185 8.99 17.76 8.38
C ASP A 185 10.09 16.95 9.07
N GLY A 186 10.31 15.72 8.56
CA GLY A 186 11.33 14.81 9.07
C GLY A 186 10.93 14.02 10.33
N ARG A 187 9.74 14.26 10.90
CA ARG A 187 9.20 13.50 12.05
C ARG A 187 8.05 12.59 11.60
N ASP A 188 7.92 11.44 12.25
CA ASP A 188 6.78 10.57 12.03
C ASP A 188 5.55 11.19 12.74
N ALA A 189 4.45 11.29 12.01
CA ALA A 189 3.16 11.78 12.45
C ALA A 189 2.11 10.70 12.19
N THR A 190 1.12 10.61 13.08
CA THR A 190 0.03 9.64 12.98
C THR A 190 -1.30 10.35 12.80
N PHE A 191 -2.04 9.91 11.80
CA PHE A 191 -3.40 10.33 11.52
C PHE A 191 -4.31 9.11 11.58
N ASN A 192 -5.40 9.19 12.32
CA ASN A 192 -6.36 8.12 12.45
C ASN A 192 -7.72 8.59 11.96
N PHE A 193 -8.42 7.70 11.27
CA PHE A 193 -9.86 7.85 11.04
C PHE A 193 -10.59 6.59 11.47
N MET A 194 -11.74 6.78 12.09
CA MET A 194 -12.65 5.74 12.55
C MET A 194 -13.95 5.88 11.77
N VAL A 195 -14.47 4.78 11.28
CA VAL A 195 -15.62 4.74 10.37
C VAL A 195 -16.66 3.82 10.99
N SER A 196 -17.90 4.28 11.10
CA SER A 196 -19.02 3.46 11.54
C SER A 196 -20.23 3.61 10.61
N GLY A 197 -21.18 2.68 10.74
CA GLY A 197 -22.33 2.58 9.85
C GLY A 197 -22.07 1.71 8.61
N GLY A 198 -23.11 1.55 7.79
CA GLY A 198 -23.10 0.70 6.61
C GLY A 198 -22.90 -0.80 6.90
N GLN A 199 -22.86 -1.61 5.84
CA GLN A 199 -22.55 -3.03 5.96
C GLN A 199 -21.05 -3.24 6.22
N ALA A 200 -20.70 -4.17 7.13
CA ALA A 200 -19.32 -4.41 7.54
C ALA A 200 -18.37 -4.70 6.36
N ALA A 201 -18.77 -5.58 5.43
CA ALA A 201 -17.99 -5.90 4.25
C ALA A 201 -17.69 -4.65 3.38
N HIS A 202 -18.70 -3.82 3.14
CA HIS A 202 -18.55 -2.58 2.38
C HIS A 202 -17.67 -1.58 3.14
N ARG A 203 -17.87 -1.43 4.45
CA ARG A 203 -17.09 -0.52 5.28
C ARG A 203 -15.60 -0.86 5.26
N VAL A 204 -15.22 -2.13 5.36
CA VAL A 204 -13.82 -2.58 5.26
C VAL A 204 -13.22 -2.21 3.90
N VAL A 205 -13.92 -2.54 2.82
CA VAL A 205 -13.47 -2.24 1.44
C VAL A 205 -13.29 -0.73 1.23
N GLN A 206 -14.29 0.06 1.60
CA GLN A 206 -14.26 1.50 1.42
C GLN A 206 -13.20 2.16 2.31
N SER A 207 -12.97 1.64 3.52
CA SER A 207 -11.93 2.15 4.42
C SER A 207 -10.51 1.91 3.89
N LEU A 208 -10.25 0.78 3.22
CA LEU A 208 -8.99 0.55 2.51
C LEU A 208 -8.79 1.57 1.37
N GLY A 209 -9.84 1.81 0.59
CA GLY A 209 -9.85 2.84 -0.45
C GLY A 209 -9.61 4.25 0.11
N MET A 210 -10.22 4.56 1.26
CA MET A 210 -10.07 5.84 1.94
C MET A 210 -8.65 6.03 2.50
N ALA A 211 -8.07 5.01 3.11
CA ALA A 211 -6.68 5.05 3.54
C ALA A 211 -5.72 5.30 2.36
N ALA A 212 -6.00 4.69 1.20
CA ALA A 212 -5.25 4.95 -0.02
C ALA A 212 -5.39 6.41 -0.50
N ALA A 213 -6.61 6.97 -0.41
CA ALA A 213 -6.90 8.35 -0.80
C ALA A 213 -6.12 9.35 0.08
N PHE A 214 -6.13 9.18 1.40
CA PHE A 214 -5.36 10.01 2.33
C PHE A 214 -3.85 9.92 2.06
N LEU A 215 -3.30 8.71 1.90
CA LEU A 215 -1.87 8.54 1.60
C LEU A 215 -1.47 9.15 0.26
N GLU A 216 -2.33 9.05 -0.75
CA GLU A 216 -2.07 9.71 -2.04
C GLU A 216 -2.13 11.23 -1.91
N ALA A 217 -3.11 11.79 -1.20
CA ALA A 217 -3.21 13.23 -0.98
C ALA A 217 -1.99 13.80 -0.26
N ILE A 218 -1.52 13.13 0.80
CA ILE A 218 -0.28 13.51 1.52
C ILE A 218 0.93 13.55 0.57
N ASN A 219 1.05 12.57 -0.32
CA ASN A 219 2.16 12.51 -1.26
C ASN A 219 2.04 13.57 -2.36
N LEU A 220 0.85 13.76 -2.93
CA LEU A 220 0.59 14.75 -3.97
C LEU A 220 0.77 16.17 -3.47
N GLN A 221 0.41 16.47 -2.22
CA GLN A 221 0.62 17.78 -1.62
C GLN A 221 2.10 18.19 -1.66
N ARG A 222 3.02 17.26 -1.36
CA ARG A 222 4.47 17.51 -1.49
C ARG A 222 4.89 17.78 -2.93
N VAL A 223 4.35 17.02 -3.88
CA VAL A 223 4.62 17.21 -5.31
C VAL A 223 4.13 18.59 -5.77
N VAL A 224 2.89 18.95 -5.44
CA VAL A 224 2.28 20.24 -5.79
C VAL A 224 3.11 21.38 -5.23
N ARG A 225 3.46 21.33 -3.93
CA ARG A 225 4.29 22.35 -3.28
C ARG A 225 5.65 22.51 -3.98
N SER A 226 6.36 21.40 -4.18
CA SER A 226 7.68 21.41 -4.83
C SER A 226 7.62 22.00 -6.25
N MET A 227 6.61 21.64 -7.05
CA MET A 227 6.46 22.18 -8.40
C MET A 227 6.08 23.66 -8.39
N GLN A 228 5.22 24.09 -7.46
CA GLN A 228 4.87 25.50 -7.29
C GLN A 228 6.09 26.36 -6.91
N GLU A 229 6.94 25.87 -5.99
CA GLU A 229 8.17 26.55 -5.60
C GLU A 229 9.12 26.75 -6.79
N LYS A 230 9.36 25.70 -7.59
CA LYS A 230 10.19 25.78 -8.82
C LYS A 230 9.67 26.81 -9.83
N ILE A 231 8.35 26.83 -10.05
CA ILE A 231 7.73 27.80 -10.98
C ILE A 231 7.84 29.22 -10.43
N ARG A 232 7.62 29.42 -9.12
CA ARG A 232 7.75 30.74 -8.46
C ARG A 232 9.19 31.26 -8.50
N ALA A 233 10.16 30.39 -8.29
CA ALA A 233 11.59 30.70 -8.40
C ALA A 233 12.05 30.96 -9.84
N ARG A 234 11.16 30.83 -10.85
CA ARG A 234 11.45 30.92 -12.29
C ARG A 234 12.44 29.86 -12.77
N GLU A 235 12.61 28.77 -12.01
CA GLU A 235 13.39 27.60 -12.41
C GLU A 235 12.65 26.75 -13.47
N ALA A 236 11.34 26.94 -13.61
CA ALA A 236 10.50 26.29 -14.61
C ALA A 236 9.51 27.28 -15.26
N ALA A 237 9.31 27.16 -16.57
CA ALA A 237 8.34 27.95 -17.32
C ALA A 237 6.89 27.49 -17.07
N LYS A 238 5.90 28.37 -17.24
CA LYS A 238 4.47 28.05 -17.04
C LYS A 238 3.90 27.01 -18.00
N ALA A 239 4.58 26.74 -19.12
CA ALA A 239 4.23 25.73 -20.11
C ALA A 239 5.17 24.51 -20.07
N SER A 240 5.98 24.35 -19.01
CA SER A 240 6.94 23.26 -18.89
C SER A 240 6.29 21.92 -18.50
N PRO A 241 7.02 20.80 -18.61
CA PRO A 241 6.60 19.51 -18.06
C PRO A 241 6.21 19.58 -16.56
N GLU A 242 6.92 20.37 -15.76
CA GLU A 242 6.61 20.62 -14.35
C GLU A 242 5.23 21.28 -14.19
N ALA A 243 4.90 22.26 -15.02
CA ALA A 243 3.59 22.89 -15.00
C ALA A 243 2.47 21.92 -15.41
N THR A 244 2.72 21.03 -16.37
CA THR A 244 1.78 19.96 -16.75
C THR A 244 1.59 18.96 -15.62
N ARG A 245 2.67 18.54 -14.95
CA ARG A 245 2.62 17.65 -13.78
C ARG A 245 1.88 18.31 -12.61
N LEU A 246 2.13 19.60 -12.36
CA LEU A 246 1.42 20.38 -11.36
C LEU A 246 -0.10 20.39 -11.62
N ARG A 247 -0.53 20.71 -12.85
CA ARG A 247 -1.95 20.69 -13.22
C ARG A 247 -2.59 19.33 -12.99
N ALA A 248 -1.92 18.26 -13.41
CA ALA A 248 -2.41 16.90 -13.24
C ALA A 248 -2.47 16.47 -11.76
N ALA A 249 -1.45 16.81 -10.97
CA ALA A 249 -1.43 16.54 -9.52
C ALA A 249 -2.56 17.28 -8.80
N THR A 250 -2.77 18.57 -9.11
CA THR A 250 -3.88 19.35 -8.55
C THR A 250 -5.23 18.77 -8.92
N ALA A 251 -5.45 18.40 -10.20
CA ALA A 251 -6.68 17.77 -10.63
C ALA A 251 -6.94 16.44 -9.92
N ARG A 252 -5.88 15.65 -9.69
CA ARG A 252 -5.98 14.40 -8.92
C ARG A 252 -6.33 14.66 -7.46
N MET A 253 -5.74 15.67 -6.82
CA MET A 253 -6.10 16.08 -5.46
C MET A 253 -7.59 16.47 -5.38
N THR A 254 -8.11 17.24 -6.34
CA THR A 254 -9.56 17.56 -6.37
C THR A 254 -10.45 16.33 -6.49
N ALA A 255 -10.03 15.32 -7.27
CA ALA A 255 -10.77 14.06 -7.36
C ALA A 255 -10.74 13.27 -6.03
N ILE A 256 -9.62 13.32 -5.32
CA ILE A 256 -9.50 12.72 -3.98
C ILE A 256 -10.41 13.44 -2.98
N ASP A 257 -10.46 14.78 -3.00
CA ASP A 257 -11.35 15.55 -2.13
C ASP A 257 -12.81 15.10 -2.27
N LYS A 258 -13.28 15.00 -3.53
CA LYS A 258 -14.63 14.54 -3.83
C LYS A 258 -14.88 13.13 -3.29
N ALA A 259 -13.91 12.24 -3.42
CA ALA A 259 -14.02 10.88 -2.89
C ALA A 259 -14.07 10.85 -1.36
N ILE A 260 -13.33 11.74 -0.68
CA ILE A 260 -13.39 11.91 0.78
C ILE A 260 -14.77 12.40 1.19
N ASN A 261 -15.29 13.45 0.55
CA ASN A 261 -16.61 14.00 0.87
C ASN A 261 -17.73 12.98 0.65
N SER A 262 -17.73 12.26 -0.49
CA SER A 262 -18.72 11.20 -0.75
C SER A 262 -18.67 10.05 0.27
N PHE A 263 -17.49 9.77 0.84
CA PHE A 263 -17.35 8.76 1.88
C PHE A 263 -17.85 9.27 3.24
N GLU A 264 -17.59 10.53 3.57
CA GLU A 264 -18.13 11.22 4.75
C GLU A 264 -19.66 11.37 4.69
N ASP A 265 -20.24 11.48 3.49
CA ASP A 265 -21.70 11.47 3.30
C ASP A 265 -22.32 10.08 3.54
N MET A 266 -21.55 9.01 3.26
CA MET A 266 -22.04 7.62 3.34
C MET A 266 -21.83 6.99 4.72
N TYR A 267 -20.83 7.43 5.48
CA TYR A 267 -20.44 6.85 6.76
C TYR A 267 -20.26 7.91 7.83
N THR A 268 -20.44 7.53 9.09
CA THR A 268 -20.00 8.39 10.18
C THR A 268 -18.49 8.25 10.35
N VAL A 269 -17.75 9.34 10.13
CA VAL A 269 -16.28 9.34 10.22
C VAL A 269 -15.81 10.25 11.35
N LYS A 270 -14.90 9.74 12.18
CA LYS A 270 -14.22 10.49 13.25
C LYS A 270 -12.73 10.52 12.99
N TYR A 271 -12.11 11.68 13.15
CA TYR A 271 -10.69 11.89 12.89
C TYR A 271 -9.91 12.13 14.19
N ARG A 272 -8.68 11.58 14.27
CA ARG A 272 -7.74 11.92 15.35
C ARG A 272 -6.27 11.97 14.84
N PRO A 273 -5.58 13.13 14.87
CA PRO A 273 -6.11 14.47 15.16
C PRO A 273 -7.12 14.93 14.08
N ALA A 274 -7.41 16.22 13.95
CA ALA A 274 -8.30 16.70 12.90
C ALA A 274 -7.89 16.19 11.49
N LYS A 275 -8.87 16.08 10.58
CA LYS A 275 -8.64 15.73 9.17
C LYS A 275 -7.52 16.63 8.62
N PRO A 276 -6.48 16.07 7.97
CA PRO A 276 -5.43 16.90 7.43
C PRO A 276 -6.01 17.78 6.33
N ASP A 277 -5.61 19.05 6.35
CA ASP A 277 -5.98 19.99 5.30
C ASP A 277 -5.02 19.83 4.12
N PHE A 278 -5.51 19.20 3.07
CA PHE A 278 -4.75 18.99 1.84
C PHE A 278 -4.89 20.16 0.85
N PHE A 279 -5.89 21.04 1.04
CA PHE A 279 -6.34 21.97 0.00
C PHE A 279 -6.08 23.44 0.35
N SER A 280 -5.82 23.78 1.61
CA SER A 280 -5.42 25.14 1.93
C SER A 280 -3.99 25.44 1.47
N ALA A 281 -3.85 26.53 0.73
CA ALA A 281 -2.57 27.07 0.27
C ALA A 281 -1.69 27.64 1.43
N ASN A 282 -2.12 27.48 2.69
CA ASN A 282 -1.59 28.18 3.86
C ASN A 282 -0.99 27.25 4.94
N SER A 283 -0.74 25.97 4.69
CA SER A 283 -0.08 25.08 5.66
C SER A 283 1.44 25.35 5.83
N GLY A 284 1.86 26.62 5.72
CA GLY A 284 3.17 27.14 6.10
C GLY A 284 3.19 27.80 7.49
N GLY A 285 2.08 27.77 8.24
CA GLY A 285 2.00 28.21 9.64
C GLY A 285 1.87 27.01 10.57
N GLY A 286 2.76 26.89 11.54
CA GLY A 286 2.86 25.75 12.44
C GLY A 286 1.56 25.37 13.15
N PHE A 287 1.34 24.07 13.30
CA PHE A 287 0.40 23.54 14.27
C PHE A 287 1.00 23.68 15.67
N GLY A 288 0.69 24.80 16.32
CA GLY A 288 0.89 25.04 17.75
C GLY A 288 -0.35 25.74 18.33
N GLY A 289 -0.88 25.20 19.44
CA GLY A 289 -2.05 25.68 20.20
C GLY A 289 -3.37 25.22 19.59
N PHE A 290 -4.18 24.37 20.22
CA PHE A 290 -4.65 24.37 21.61
C PHE A 290 -4.78 22.95 22.18
#